data_AF-A0A9P0L9D7-F1
#
_entry.id   AF-A0A9P0L9D7-F1
#
_cell.length_a   1.000
_cell.length_b   1.000
_cell.length_c   1.000
_cell.angle_alpha   90.00
_cell.angle_beta   90.00
_cell.angle_gamma   90.00
#
_symmetry.space_group_name_H-M   'P 1'
#
loop_
_entity.id
_entity.type
_entity.pdbx_description
1 polymer ?
#
loop_
_entity_poly.entity_id
_entity_poly.type
_entity_poly.pdbx_seq_one_letter_code
_entity_poly.pdbx_strand_id
1 'polypeptide(L)'
;MKLSLKGEKSKYQQPQDPIKTSRIGKPQPTLHIPVFQQNPFLCVATILKEYIDRTASLREPDNDFLFVTYKKPHTRASKDTLSRWRQHVLGLVNNV
;
A
#
# COMPACT_ATOMS: atom_id res chain seq x y z
N MET A 1 -5.44 -1.34 3.06
CA MET A 1 -5.39 -0.87 1.67
C MET A 1 -5.47 -2.09 0.79
N LYS A 2 -6.67 -2.47 0.36
CA LYS A 2 -6.97 -3.72 -0.31
C LYS A 2 -6.52 -3.71 -1.81
N LEU A 3 -5.81 -4.73 -2.31
CA LEU A 3 -5.29 -5.02 -3.65
C LEU A 3 -5.67 -6.47 -4.04
N SER A 4 -6.75 -6.60 -4.82
CA SER A 4 -7.17 -7.85 -5.43
C SER A 4 -6.81 -7.83 -6.92
N LEU A 5 -6.07 -8.83 -7.39
CA LEU A 5 -5.66 -8.97 -8.79
C LEU A 5 -6.43 -10.12 -9.45
N LYS A 6 -7.47 -9.78 -10.22
CA LYS A 6 -7.97 -10.65 -11.28
C LYS A 6 -8.20 -9.85 -12.57
N GLY A 7 -7.55 -10.33 -13.63
CA GLY A 7 -8.05 -10.38 -15.01
C GLY A 7 -8.47 -9.07 -15.68
N GLU A 8 -7.59 -8.58 -16.55
CA GLU A 8 -7.90 -7.99 -17.86
C GLU A 8 -9.05 -6.98 -17.97
N LYS A 9 -8.65 -5.71 -17.86
CA LYS A 9 -8.92 -4.53 -18.72
C LYS A 9 -8.59 -3.33 -17.83
N SER A 10 -7.54 -2.59 -18.17
CA SER A 10 -6.96 -1.48 -17.39
C SER A 10 -8.00 -0.52 -16.78
N LYS A 11 -8.46 -0.81 -15.56
CA LYS A 11 -9.31 0.05 -14.74
C LYS A 11 -8.69 0.11 -13.36
N TYR A 12 -8.02 1.22 -13.08
CA TYR A 12 -7.59 1.58 -11.74
C TYR A 12 -8.76 1.42 -10.78
N GLN A 13 -8.61 0.55 -9.79
CA GLN A 13 -9.69 0.13 -8.90
C GLN A 13 -10.03 1.27 -7.92
N GLN A 14 -11.32 1.64 -7.86
CA GLN A 14 -11.83 2.58 -6.86
C GLN A 14 -11.77 1.93 -5.46
N PRO A 15 -11.47 2.69 -4.39
CA PRO A 15 -11.61 2.19 -3.03
C PRO A 15 -13.03 1.65 -2.80
N GLN A 16 -13.16 0.43 -2.29
CA GLN A 16 -14.47 -0.23 -2.08
C GLN A 16 -15.25 0.40 -0.91
N ASP A 17 -14.53 1.01 0.05
CA ASP A 17 -15.12 1.60 1.24
C ASP A 17 -15.37 3.11 1.04
N PRO A 18 -16.57 3.63 1.35
CA PRO A 18 -16.84 5.05 1.32
C PRO A 18 -16.02 5.78 2.39
N ILE A 19 -15.29 6.82 1.97
CA ILE A 19 -14.61 7.74 2.88
C ILE A 19 -15.53 8.91 3.25
N LYS A 20 -15.18 9.69 4.28
CA LYS A 20 -15.97 10.86 4.73
C LYS A 20 -16.31 11.85 3.61
N THR A 21 -15.47 11.93 2.58
CA THR A 21 -15.63 12.80 1.41
C THR A 21 -16.29 12.11 0.22
N SER A 22 -16.74 10.86 0.37
CA SER A 22 -17.51 10.15 -0.66
C SER A 22 -18.95 10.63 -0.70
N ARG A 23 -19.53 10.66 -1.90
CA ARG A 23 -20.94 11.00 -2.12
C ARG A 23 -21.59 9.91 -2.96
N ILE A 24 -22.83 9.54 -2.61
CA ILE A 24 -23.64 8.58 -3.37
C ILE A 24 -23.73 9.05 -4.83
N GLY A 25 -23.42 8.15 -5.77
CA GLY A 25 -23.42 8.45 -7.21
C GLY A 25 -22.22 9.27 -7.72
N LYS A 26 -21.24 9.61 -6.87
CA LYS A 26 -19.98 10.23 -7.31
C LYS A 26 -18.84 9.20 -7.27
N PRO A 27 -18.01 9.11 -8.33
CA PRO A 27 -16.86 8.24 -8.32
C PRO A 27 -15.87 8.68 -7.23
N GLN A 28 -15.28 7.71 -6.53
CA GLN A 28 -14.18 8.00 -5.61
C GLN A 28 -12.93 8.44 -6.40
N PRO A 29 -12.14 9.40 -5.89
CA PRO A 29 -10.91 9.82 -6.52
C PRO A 29 -9.94 8.65 -6.65
N THR A 30 -9.35 8.49 -7.83
CA THR A 30 -8.38 7.42 -8.10
C THR A 30 -6.98 7.90 -7.74
N LEU A 31 -6.22 7.08 -7.02
CA LEU A 31 -4.83 7.37 -6.71
C LEU A 31 -3.95 7.14 -7.95
N HIS A 32 -3.42 8.23 -8.52
CA HIS A 32 -2.44 8.17 -9.60
C HIS A 32 -1.04 8.40 -9.03
N ILE A 33 -0.16 7.39 -9.14
CA ILE A 33 1.23 7.46 -8.69
C ILE A 33 2.12 7.54 -9.93
N PRO A 34 2.69 8.71 -10.28
CA PRO A 34 3.57 8.82 -11.43
C PRO A 34 4.90 8.11 -11.18
N VAL A 35 5.49 7.59 -12.26
CA VAL A 35 6.84 7.02 -12.22
C VAL A 35 7.86 8.16 -12.23
N PHE A 36 8.78 8.13 -11.28
CA PHE A 36 9.86 9.10 -11.15
C PHE A 36 11.16 8.47 -11.65
N GLN A 37 11.48 8.73 -12.91
CA GLN A 37 12.59 8.06 -13.61
C GLN A 37 13.97 8.59 -13.18
N GLN A 38 14.03 9.83 -12.71
CA GLN A 38 15.27 10.52 -12.36
C GLN A 38 15.96 9.90 -11.15
N ASN A 39 15.20 9.36 -10.19
CA ASN A 39 15.74 8.63 -9.07
C ASN A 39 14.81 7.47 -8.68
N PRO A 40 15.12 6.24 -9.12
CA PRO A 40 14.32 5.05 -8.80
C PRO A 40 14.17 4.80 -7.30
N PHE A 41 15.15 5.18 -6.46
CA PHE A 41 15.08 5.03 -5.01
C PHE A 41 14.12 5.99 -4.33
N LEU A 42 13.68 7.04 -5.02
CA LEU A 42 12.62 7.96 -4.58
C LEU A 42 11.29 7.70 -5.27
N CYS A 43 11.25 6.79 -6.25
CA CYS A 43 10.04 6.50 -7.00
C CYS A 43 9.12 5.54 -6.22
N VAL A 44 8.04 6.09 -5.68
CA VAL A 44 7.02 5.33 -4.96
C VAL A 44 6.46 4.18 -5.81
N ALA A 45 6.20 4.39 -7.11
CA ALA A 45 5.66 3.34 -7.98
C ALA A 45 6.62 2.13 -8.09
N THR A 46 7.91 2.39 -8.32
CA THR A 46 8.94 1.35 -8.42
C THR A 46 9.11 0.61 -7.09
N ILE A 47 9.18 1.36 -5.98
CA ILE A 47 9.33 0.80 -4.64
C ILE A 47 8.13 -0.07 -4.27
N LEU A 48 6.91 0.38 -4.58
CA LEU A 48 5.69 -0.39 -4.29
C LEU A 48 5.64 -1.68 -5.11
N LYS A 49 6.03 -1.64 -6.38
CA LYS A 49 6.10 -2.84 -7.23
C LYS A 49 7.07 -3.86 -6.64
N GLU A 50 8.30 -3.42 -6.36
CA GLU A 50 9.33 -4.27 -5.75
C GLU A 50 8.89 -4.84 -4.40
N TYR A 51 8.22 -4.03 -3.58
CA TYR A 51 7.69 -4.48 -2.29
C TYR A 51 6.61 -5.56 -2.45
N ILE A 52 5.69 -5.42 -3.40
CA ILE A 52 4.66 -6.42 -3.69
C ILE A 52 5.32 -7.73 -4.14
N ASP A 53 6.26 -7.65 -5.08
CA ASP A 53 6.96 -8.82 -5.63
C ASP A 53 7.72 -9.58 -4.54
N ARG A 54 8.46 -8.87 -3.67
CA ARG A 54 9.19 -9.47 -2.54
C ARG A 54 8.28 -10.09 -1.46
N THR A 55 7.08 -9.54 -1.29
CA THR A 55 6.13 -10.01 -0.26
C THR A 55 5.10 -11.00 -0.80
N ALA A 56 5.14 -11.33 -2.09
CA ALA A 56 4.15 -12.18 -2.75
C ALA A 56 3.99 -13.54 -2.06
N SER A 57 5.08 -14.17 -1.63
CA SER A 57 5.08 -15.46 -0.95
C SER A 57 4.50 -15.43 0.47
N LEU A 58 4.40 -14.24 1.08
CA LEU A 58 3.92 -14.03 2.44
C LEU A 58 2.45 -13.61 2.49
N ARG A 59 1.85 -13.31 1.35
CA ARG A 59 0.48 -12.81 1.24
C ARG A 59 -0.49 -13.97 1.23
N GLU A 60 -1.50 -13.89 2.10
CA GLU A 60 -2.67 -14.76 1.98
C GLU A 60 -3.46 -14.39 0.71
N PRO A 61 -4.04 -15.37 -0.01
CA PRO A 61 -4.77 -15.13 -1.26
C PRO A 61 -5.90 -14.11 -1.14
N ASP A 62 -6.53 -14.02 0.03
CA ASP A 62 -7.65 -13.11 0.31
C ASP A 62 -7.20 -11.82 1.04
N ASN A 63 -5.90 -11.66 1.28
CA ASN A 63 -5.37 -10.47 1.90
C ASN A 63 -5.00 -9.42 0.87
N ASP A 64 -6.01 -8.63 0.56
CA ASP A 64 -5.85 -7.48 -0.26
C ASP A 64 -4.94 -6.39 0.41
N PHE A 65 -4.66 -6.40 1.73
CA PHE A 65 -3.91 -5.30 2.36
C PHE A 65 -2.47 -5.13 1.85
N LEU A 66 -2.07 -3.89 1.50
CA LEU A 66 -0.73 -3.57 1.01
C LEU A 66 0.35 -4.01 1.99
N PHE A 67 0.28 -3.59 3.26
CA PHE A 67 1.36 -3.84 4.23
C PHE A 67 1.19 -5.18 4.97
N VAL A 68 2.28 -5.94 5.03
CA VAL A 68 2.40 -7.22 5.75
C VAL A 68 3.35 -7.06 6.94
N THR A 69 3.08 -7.73 8.06
CA THR A 69 3.95 -7.75 9.24
C THR A 69 5.27 -8.45 8.94
N TYR A 70 6.40 -7.87 9.39
CA TYR A 70 7.72 -8.47 9.21
C TYR A 70 8.01 -9.62 10.19
N LYS A 71 7.29 -9.70 11.31
CA LYS A 71 7.38 -10.81 12.27
C LYS A 71 6.36 -11.90 11.94
N LYS A 72 6.76 -13.16 12.10
CA LYS A 72 5.86 -14.32 12.01
C LYS A 72 4.85 -14.29 13.17
N PRO A 73 3.59 -14.71 12.96
CA PRO A 73 2.97 -15.04 11.66
C PRO A 73 2.81 -13.79 10.76
N HIS A 74 3.15 -13.92 9.48
CA HIS A 74 3.03 -12.83 8.51
C HIS A 74 1.54 -12.58 8.23
N THR A 75 1.03 -11.43 8.65
CA THR A 75 -0.38 -11.06 8.55
C THR A 75 -0.51 -9.61 8.09
N ARG A 76 -1.73 -9.15 7.81
CA ARG A 76 -1.96 -7.72 7.51
C ARG A 76 -1.44 -6.83 8.65
N ALA A 77 -0.70 -5.78 8.31
CA ALA A 77 -0.29 -4.79 9.30
C ALA A 77 -1.51 -4.00 9.80
N SER A 78 -1.73 -3.97 11.12
CA SER A 78 -2.77 -3.16 11.74
C SER A 78 -2.42 -1.68 11.73
N LYS A 79 -3.41 -0.81 11.96
CA LYS A 79 -3.20 0.64 12.10
C LYS A 79 -2.18 0.96 13.20
N ASP A 80 -2.24 0.26 14.33
CA ASP A 80 -1.32 0.46 15.45
C ASP A 80 0.11 0.04 15.09
N THR A 81 0.24 -1.06 14.35
CA THR A 81 1.54 -1.54 13.85
C THR A 81 2.18 -0.48 12.95
N LEU A 82 1.42 0.06 11.99
CA LEU A 82 1.89 1.11 11.10
C LEU A 82 2.23 2.41 11.86
N SER A 83 1.44 2.76 12.88
CA SER A 83 1.69 3.95 13.71
C SER A 83 3.04 3.85 14.43
N ARG A 84 3.36 2.67 14.99
CA ARG A 84 4.65 2.38 15.63
C ARG A 84 5.80 2.40 14.62
N TRP A 85 5.62 1.80 13.44
CA TRP A 85 6.66 1.81 12.40
C TRP A 85 6.97 3.23 11.92
N ARG A 86 5.95 4.06 11.70
CA ARG A 86 6.14 5.46 11.34
C ARG A 86 6.97 6.20 12.40
N GLN A 87 6.65 6.03 13.68
CA GLN A 87 7.42 6.64 14.77
C GLN A 87 8.86 6.12 14.80
N HIS A 88 9.08 4.83 14.55
CA HIS A 88 10.42 4.27 14.50
C HIS A 88 11.23 4.82 13.32
N VAL A 89 10.66 4.78 12.10
CA VAL A 89 11.32 5.26 10.88
C VAL A 89 11.65 6.75 10.96
N LEU A 90 10.71 7.59 11.43
CA LEU A 90 10.95 9.03 11.56
C LEU A 90 11.76 9.39 12.81
N GLY A 91 11.62 8.63 13.90
CA GLY A 91 12.37 8.84 15.13
C GLY A 91 13.86 8.52 14.99
N LEU A 92 14.22 7.64 14.06
CA LEU A 92 15.62 7.39 13.69
C LEU A 92 16.29 8.61 13.04
N VAL A 93 15.54 9.56 12.47
CA VAL A 93 16.09 10.76 11.81
C VAL A 93 16.52 11.84 12.83
N ASN A 94 16.04 11.77 14.08
CA ASN A 94 16.34 12.77 15.12
C ASN A 94 17.50 12.38 16.05
N ASN A 95 18.27 11.34 15.72
CA ASN A 95 19.50 10.96 16.43
C ASN A 95 20.70 10.97 15.46
N VAL A 96 20.94 12.13 14.86
CA VAL A 96 22.19 12.49 14.17
C VAL A 96 22.64 13.84 14.68
#